data_AF-A0A932ZLL4-F1
#
_entry.id   AF-A0A932ZLL4-F1
#
_cell.length_a   1.000
_cell.length_b   1.000
_cell.length_c   1.000
_cell.angle_alpha   90.00
_cell.angle_beta   90.00
_cell.angle_gamma   90.00
#
_symmetry.space_group_name_H-M   'P 1'
#
loop_
_entity.id
_entity.type
_entity.pdbx_description
1 polymer ?
#
loop_
_entity_poly.entity_id
_entity_poly.type
_entity_poly.pdbx_seq_one_letter_code
_entity_poly.pdbx_strand_id
1 'polypeptide(L)' 'IQITPNHVDIINPAFDITPARFVTGIITEKGLLRPPFKLL' A
#
# COMPACT_ATOMS: atom_id res chain seq x y z
N ILE A 1 -29.66 -7.51 -0.07
CA ILE A 1 -28.85 -8.68 0.34
C ILE A 1 -28.03 -8.23 1.55
N GLN A 2 -28.09 -8.96 2.66
CA GLN A 2 -27.25 -8.71 3.84
C GLN A 2 -25.98 -9.56 3.72
N ILE A 3 -24.80 -8.93 3.82
CA ILE A 3 -23.49 -9.59 3.66
C ILE A 3 -22.75 -9.77 4.99
N THR A 4 -23.22 -9.14 6.07
CA THR A 4 -22.64 -9.21 7.43
C THR A 4 -23.73 -9.23 8.51
N PRO A 5 -23.51 -9.85 9.68
CA PRO A 5 -24.45 -9.81 10.81
C PRO A 5 -24.68 -8.40 11.35
N ASN A 6 -25.83 -8.18 12.00
CA ASN A 6 -26.08 -6.94 12.73
C ASN A 6 -25.12 -6.83 13.93
N HIS A 7 -24.65 -5.61 14.20
CA HIS A 7 -23.81 -5.27 15.35
C HIS A 7 -22.44 -5.97 15.39
N VAL A 8 -21.92 -6.41 14.25
CA VAL A 8 -20.54 -6.90 14.19
C VAL A 8 -19.57 -5.72 14.10
N ASP A 9 -18.52 -5.75 14.92
CA ASP A 9 -17.43 -4.78 14.81
C ASP A 9 -16.62 -5.05 13.53
N ILE A 10 -16.29 -3.99 12.80
CA ILE A 10 -15.57 -4.08 11.51
C ILE A 10 -14.45 -3.05 11.49
N ILE A 11 -13.29 -3.47 10.97
CA ILE A 11 -12.23 -2.55 10.54
C ILE A 11 -11.98 -2.79 9.05
N ASN A 12 -12.27 -1.78 8.23
CA ASN A 12 -12.11 -1.85 6.77
C ASN A 12 -11.18 -0.73 6.27
N PRO A 13 -9.87 -0.81 6.56
CA PRO A 13 -8.91 0.15 6.06
C PRO A 13 -8.72 -0.11 4.56
N ALA A 14 -8.84 0.94 3.75
CA ALA A 14 -8.70 0.80 2.30
C ALA A 14 -7.26 0.53 1.85
N PHE A 15 -6.28 1.00 2.64
CA PHE A 15 -4.85 0.95 2.31
C PHE A 15 -4.00 0.81 3.56
N ASP A 16 -2.74 0.40 3.34
CA ASP A 16 -1.66 0.46 4.32
C ASP A 16 -0.42 1.13 3.72
N ILE A 17 0.66 1.17 4.49
CA ILE A 17 1.94 1.76 4.07
C ILE A 17 3.00 0.66 4.06
N THR A 18 3.67 0.50 2.92
CA THR A 18 4.89 -0.30 2.82
C THR A 18 6.12 0.60 2.95
N PRO A 19 6.95 0.44 4.00
CA PRO A 19 8.21 1.18 4.11
C PRO A 19 9.16 0.95 2.92
N ALA A 20 9.78 2.02 2.45
CA ALA A 20 10.70 2.03 1.30
C ALA A 20 11.80 0.96 1.36
N ARG A 21 12.30 0.62 2.55
CA ARG A 21 13.34 -0.42 2.75
C ARG A 21 12.92 -1.83 2.32
N PHE A 22 11.62 -2.09 2.12
CA PHE A 22 11.10 -3.37 1.65
C PHE A 22 10.84 -3.41 0.14
N VAL A 23 11.10 -2.32 -0.59
CA VAL A 23 10.84 -2.22 -2.04
C VAL A 23 12.15 -2.31 -2.80
N THR A 24 12.32 -3.34 -3.65
CA THR A 24 13.52 -3.54 -4.49
C THR A 24 13.69 -2.45 -5.57
N GLY A 25 12.58 -1.91 -6.08
CA GLY A 25 12.58 -0.83 -7.06
C GLY A 25 11.16 -0.35 -7.38
N ILE A 26 11.07 0.86 -7.93
CA ILE A 26 9.82 1.49 -8.35
C ILE A 26 9.88 1.68 -9.86
N ILE A 27 8.93 1.10 -10.60
CA ILE A 27 8.83 1.25 -12.05
C ILE A 27 8.00 2.50 -12.35
N THR A 28 8.54 3.39 -13.17
CA THR A 28 7.92 4.65 -13.60
C THR A 28 8.01 4.80 -15.12
N GLU A 29 7.38 5.81 -15.69
CA GLU A 29 7.52 6.17 -17.10
C GLU A 29 8.94 6.65 -17.47
N LYS A 30 9.77 6.96 -16.47
CA LYS A 30 11.20 7.30 -16.62
C LYS A 30 12.13 6.07 -16.48
N GLY A 31 11.57 4.89 -16.25
CA GLY A 31 12.31 3.64 -16.05
C GLY A 31 12.29 3.15 -14.60
N LEU A 32 13.25 2.29 -14.26
CA LEU A 32 13.37 1.65 -12.95
C LEU A 32 14.16 2.51 -11.96
N LEU A 33 13.51 3.00 -10.91
CA LEU A 33 14.15 3.62 -9.74
C LEU A 33 14.59 2.52 -8.77
N ARG A 34 15.83 2.61 -8.27
CA ARG A 34 16.40 1.68 -7.27
C ARG A 34 16.72 2.42 -5.96
N PRO A 35 16.70 1.72 -4.80
CA PRO A 35 17.15 2.30 -3.54
C PRO A 35 18.59 2.86 -3.62
N PRO A 36 18.93 3.89 -2.82
CA PRO A 36 18.05 4.62 -1.93
C PRO A 36 17.13 5.57 -2.71
N PHE A 37 15.82 5.49 -2.45
CA PHE A 37 14.87 6.43 -3.04
C PHE A 37 15.07 7.80 -2.38
N LYS A 38 15.44 8.79 -3.18
CA LYS A 38 15.43 10.19 -2.75
C LYS A 38 13.97 10.63 -2.70
N LEU A 39 13.47 10.97 -1.52
CA LEU A 39 12.28 11.81 -1.43
C LEU A 39 12.69 13.16 -2.03
N LEU A 40 11.99 13.58 -3.09
CA LEU A 40 12.16 14.92 -3.66
C LEU A 40 11.83 15.98 -2.61
#